data_AF-A0A524PH75-F1
#
_entry.id   AF-A0A524PH75-F1
#
_cell.length_a   1.000
_cell.length_b   1.000
_cell.length_c   1.000
_cell.angle_alpha   90.00
_cell.angle_beta   90.00
_cell.angle_gamma   90.00
#
_symmetry.space_group_name_H-M   'P 1'
#
loop_
_entity.id
_entity.type
_entity.pdbx_description
1 polymer ?
#
loop_
_entity_poly.entity_id
_entity_poly.type
_entity_poly.pdbx_seq_one_letter_code
_entity_poly.pdbx_strand_id
1 'polypeptide(L)'
;MQARRVWIIIGAVILVIGSRLPWMSVPVLFGVEGPTYEAIEIGWEENGMVTGGIGLILLLGGLFLGEKRAAMYSISGAGLAALAVIVVAGCVWRVFEINPSEGFFSATDVGLYLTFIGGLVVLAGILLKPPATLNA
;
A
#
# COMPACT_ATOMS: atom_id res chain seq x y z
N MET A 1 -12.75 -18.13 -9.17
CA MET A 1 -13.16 -16.88 -8.48
C MET A 1 -12.52 -16.75 -7.09
N GLN A 2 -12.28 -17.85 -6.36
CA GLN A 2 -11.54 -17.84 -5.09
C GLN A 2 -10.13 -17.23 -5.17
N ALA A 3 -9.35 -17.54 -6.22
CA ALA A 3 -7.99 -17.00 -6.37
C ALA A 3 -7.96 -15.46 -6.31
N ARG A 4 -8.75 -14.76 -7.14
CA ARG A 4 -8.89 -13.29 -7.09
C ARG A 4 -9.11 -12.75 -5.68
N ARG A 5 -10.06 -13.34 -4.95
CA ARG A 5 -10.42 -12.94 -3.60
C ARG A 5 -9.28 -13.15 -2.60
N VAL A 6 -8.59 -14.28 -2.70
CA VAL A 6 -7.42 -14.60 -1.87
C VAL A 6 -6.29 -13.60 -2.10
N TRP A 7 -5.99 -13.25 -3.35
CA TRP A 7 -4.98 -12.25 -3.67
C TRP A 7 -5.32 -10.87 -3.09
N ILE A 8 -6.58 -10.44 -3.22
CA ILE A 8 -7.04 -9.18 -2.61
C ILE A 8 -6.86 -9.21 -1.09
N ILE A 9 -7.23 -10.31 -0.42
CA ILE A 9 -7.08 -10.46 1.04
C ILE A 9 -5.60 -10.43 1.45
N ILE A 10 -4.74 -11.18 0.76
CA ILE A 10 -3.30 -11.21 1.04
C ILE A 10 -2.71 -9.81 0.90
N GLY A 11 -2.96 -9.14 -0.23
CA GLY A 11 -2.46 -7.79 -0.45
C GLY A 11 -3.00 -6.78 0.57
N ALA A 12 -4.27 -6.90 0.95
CA ALA A 12 -4.89 -6.07 1.99
C ALA A 12 -4.24 -6.28 3.37
N VAL A 13 -3.93 -7.53 3.74
CA VAL A 13 -3.19 -7.84 4.98
C VAL A 13 -1.79 -7.23 4.94
N ILE A 14 -1.09 -7.35 3.81
CA ILE A 14 0.24 -6.76 3.63
C ILE A 14 0.17 -5.23 3.80
N LEU A 15 -0.84 -4.56 3.24
CA LEU A 15 -1.05 -3.12 3.42
C LEU A 15 -1.27 -2.74 4.89
N VAL A 16 -2.10 -3.50 5.62
CA VAL A 16 -2.33 -3.25 7.06
C VAL A 16 -1.05 -3.43 7.86
N ILE A 17 -0.26 -4.46 7.61
CA ILE A 17 1.01 -4.69 8.31
C ILE A 17 2.04 -3.61 7.92
N GLY A 18 2.21 -3.35 6.62
CA GLY A 18 3.13 -2.35 6.07
C GLY A 18 2.86 -0.94 6.61
N SER A 19 1.59 -0.60 6.89
CA SER A 19 1.22 0.68 7.49
C SER A 19 1.76 0.94 8.90
N ARG A 20 2.25 -0.09 9.60
CA ARG A 20 2.75 -0.01 10.97
C ARG A 20 4.26 -0.19 11.08
N LEU A 21 4.93 -0.29 9.93
CA LEU A 21 6.37 -0.43 9.86
C LEU A 21 6.99 0.91 9.48
N PRO A 22 8.29 1.14 9.74
CA PRO A 22 8.98 2.33 9.28
C PRO A 22 9.02 2.40 7.74
N TRP A 23 8.82 3.58 7.17
CA TRP A 23 8.76 3.77 5.71
C TRP A 23 9.99 4.47 5.15
N MET A 24 10.53 5.43 5.87
CA MET A 24 11.68 6.22 5.46
C MET A 24 12.60 6.47 6.64
N SER A 25 13.88 6.41 6.36
CA SER A 25 14.94 6.74 7.31
C SER A 25 15.14 8.25 7.32
N VAL A 26 14.30 8.92 8.11
CA VAL A 26 14.30 10.38 8.31
C VAL A 26 15.70 10.95 8.68
N PRO A 27 16.48 10.33 9.58
CA PRO A 27 17.81 10.85 9.93
C PRO A 27 18.75 10.88 8.74
N VAL A 28 18.65 9.89 7.85
CA VAL A 28 19.46 9.78 6.63
C VAL A 28 19.03 10.87 5.62
N LEU A 29 17.72 11.06 5.45
CA LEU A 29 17.18 12.05 4.52
C LEU A 29 17.54 13.49 4.89
N PHE A 30 17.48 13.84 6.17
CA PHE A 30 17.59 15.22 6.63
C PHE A 30 18.84 15.53 7.44
N GLY A 31 19.70 14.54 7.71
CA GLY A 31 20.93 14.71 8.50
C GLY A 31 20.69 15.20 9.92
N VAL A 32 19.51 14.91 10.49
CA VAL A 32 19.09 15.40 11.82
C VAL A 32 19.11 14.28 12.86
N GLU A 33 19.70 14.60 14.01
CA GLU A 33 19.63 13.83 15.25
C GLU A 33 18.89 14.65 16.32
N GLY A 34 18.28 13.98 17.31
CA GLY A 34 17.62 14.64 18.45
C GLY A 34 16.16 15.06 18.20
N PRO A 35 15.54 15.92 19.03
CA PRO A 35 14.07 16.17 19.06
C PRO A 35 13.44 16.64 17.74
N THR A 36 14.23 17.18 16.83
CA THR A 36 13.85 17.54 15.45
C THR A 36 13.45 16.31 14.61
N TYR A 37 13.94 15.13 14.98
CA TYR A 37 13.57 13.81 14.43
C TYR A 37 12.08 13.49 14.66
N GLU A 38 11.59 13.66 15.89
CA GLU A 38 10.22 13.28 16.28
C GLU A 38 9.17 14.06 15.48
N ALA A 39 9.43 15.35 15.21
CA ALA A 39 8.52 16.19 14.43
C ALA A 39 8.41 15.77 12.96
N ILE A 40 9.49 15.23 12.38
CA ILE A 40 9.48 14.75 11.00
C ILE A 40 8.83 13.37 10.92
N GLU A 41 9.08 12.48 11.89
CA GLU A 41 8.48 11.14 11.99
C GLU A 41 6.94 11.19 11.96
N ILE A 42 6.33 12.17 12.65
CA ILE A 42 4.87 12.40 12.67
C ILE A 42 4.29 12.62 11.26
N GLY A 43 5.00 13.34 10.38
CA GLY A 43 4.54 13.60 9.00
C GLY A 43 4.58 12.37 8.07
N TRP A 44 5.36 11.35 8.43
CA TRP A 44 5.50 10.12 7.64
C TRP A 44 4.58 8.99 8.14
N GLU A 45 4.19 9.00 9.41
CA GLU A 45 3.16 8.10 9.97
C GLU A 45 1.79 8.28 9.31
N GLU A 46 1.46 9.48 8.83
CA GLU A 46 0.18 9.77 8.18
C GLU A 46 -0.04 8.96 6.90
N ASN A 47 1.00 8.78 6.08
CA ASN A 47 0.93 7.97 4.86
C ASN A 47 0.75 6.47 5.17
N GLY A 48 1.36 6.02 6.26
CA GLY A 48 1.10 4.71 6.85
C GLY A 48 -0.38 4.57 7.21
N MET A 49 -0.95 5.50 7.98
CA MET A 49 -2.36 5.44 8.37
C MET A 49 -3.32 5.38 7.17
N VAL A 50 -3.10 6.18 6.13
CA VAL A 50 -3.93 6.17 4.92
C VAL A 50 -3.90 4.80 4.23
N THR A 51 -2.71 4.25 4.01
CA THR A 51 -2.55 2.95 3.34
C THR A 51 -3.01 1.77 4.19
N GLY A 52 -2.88 1.86 5.51
CA GLY A 52 -3.47 0.91 6.46
C GLY A 52 -5.01 0.94 6.43
N GLY A 53 -5.61 2.13 6.36
CA GLY A 53 -7.06 2.30 6.20
C GLY A 53 -7.56 1.71 4.88
N ILE A 54 -6.83 1.96 3.78
CA ILE A 54 -7.08 1.33 2.48
C ILE A 54 -7.03 -0.21 2.61
N GLY A 55 -5.98 -0.75 3.23
CA GLY A 55 -5.83 -2.18 3.49
C GLY A 55 -7.01 -2.74 4.28
N LEU A 56 -7.45 -2.05 5.32
CA LEU A 56 -8.60 -2.50 6.14
C LEU A 56 -9.90 -2.53 5.33
N ILE A 57 -10.19 -1.49 4.53
CA ILE A 57 -11.39 -1.44 3.68
C ILE A 57 -11.37 -2.60 2.68
N LEU A 58 -10.23 -2.85 2.04
CA LEU A 58 -10.05 -3.93 1.07
C LEU A 58 -10.16 -5.30 1.74
N LEU A 59 -9.65 -5.46 2.97
CA LEU A 59 -9.74 -6.70 3.74
C LEU A 59 -11.19 -7.01 4.11
N LEU A 60 -11.91 -6.03 4.65
CA LEU A 60 -13.33 -6.19 5.00
C LEU A 60 -14.18 -6.48 3.75
N GLY A 61 -13.94 -5.75 2.65
CA GLY A 61 -14.57 -6.04 1.37
C GLY A 61 -14.26 -7.45 0.88
N GLY A 62 -13.00 -7.87 0.98
CA GLY A 62 -12.53 -9.21 0.64
C GLY A 62 -13.16 -10.30 1.51
N LEU A 63 -13.39 -10.09 2.81
CA LEU A 63 -13.92 -11.10 3.72
C LEU A 63 -15.46 -11.20 3.70
N PHE A 64 -16.16 -10.07 3.52
CA PHE A 64 -17.61 -10.01 3.76
C PHE A 64 -18.48 -9.78 2.52
N LEU A 65 -17.92 -9.31 1.39
CA LEU A 65 -18.73 -9.10 0.19
C LEU A 65 -18.87 -10.41 -0.61
N GLY A 66 -20.13 -10.81 -0.86
CA GLY A 66 -20.46 -11.91 -1.77
C GLY A 66 -20.17 -11.59 -3.24
N GLU A 67 -20.12 -12.60 -4.10
CA GLU A 67 -19.57 -12.51 -5.46
C GLU A 67 -20.22 -11.42 -6.34
N LYS A 68 -21.55 -11.28 -6.29
CA LYS A 68 -22.28 -10.24 -7.04
C LYS A 68 -21.88 -8.82 -6.62
N ARG A 69 -21.67 -8.59 -5.32
CA ARG A 69 -21.22 -7.29 -4.79
C ARG A 69 -19.73 -7.09 -5.06
N ALA A 70 -18.91 -8.13 -4.95
CA ALA A 70 -17.47 -8.07 -5.23
C ALA A 70 -17.11 -7.68 -6.67
N ALA A 71 -17.99 -7.95 -7.64
CA ALA A 71 -17.86 -7.46 -9.01
C ALA A 71 -18.11 -5.94 -9.10
N MET A 72 -19.14 -5.45 -8.43
CA MET A 72 -19.52 -4.03 -8.40
C MET A 72 -18.49 -3.16 -7.66
N TYR A 73 -17.89 -3.69 -6.59
CA TYR A 73 -16.84 -3.03 -5.81
C TYR A 73 -15.42 -3.27 -6.37
N SER A 74 -15.29 -3.89 -7.55
CA SER A 74 -13.97 -4.08 -8.19
C SER A 74 -13.32 -2.76 -8.60
N ILE A 75 -14.12 -1.79 -9.05
CA ILE A 75 -13.65 -0.48 -9.49
C ILE A 75 -13.16 0.34 -8.30
N SER A 76 -13.95 0.37 -7.21
CA SER A 76 -13.53 1.06 -5.98
C SER A 76 -12.31 0.39 -5.35
N GLY A 77 -12.26 -0.95 -5.36
CA GLY A 77 -11.07 -1.69 -4.94
C GLY A 77 -9.83 -1.35 -5.78
N ALA A 78 -9.98 -1.18 -7.10
CA ALA A 78 -8.89 -0.82 -7.99
C ALA A 78 -8.39 0.60 -7.69
N GLY A 79 -9.33 1.53 -7.48
CA GLY A 79 -9.02 2.90 -7.09
C GLY A 79 -8.26 2.97 -5.75
N LEU A 80 -8.70 2.21 -4.75
CA LEU A 80 -8.04 2.12 -3.45
C LEU A 80 -6.62 1.53 -3.56
N ALA A 81 -6.45 0.46 -4.32
CA ALA A 81 -5.15 -0.16 -4.52
C ALA A 81 -4.19 0.75 -5.33
N ALA A 82 -4.71 1.43 -6.36
CA ALA A 82 -3.95 2.42 -7.11
C ALA A 82 -3.55 3.61 -6.21
N LEU A 83 -4.44 4.07 -5.34
CA LEU A 83 -4.14 5.13 -4.38
C LEU A 83 -2.98 4.72 -3.45
N ALA A 84 -2.97 3.49 -2.94
CA ALA A 84 -1.85 2.99 -2.13
C ALA A 84 -0.51 3.01 -2.90
N VAL A 85 -0.52 2.65 -4.18
CA VAL A 85 0.67 2.72 -5.05
C VAL A 85 1.11 4.17 -5.29
N ILE A 86 0.17 5.08 -5.51
CA ILE A 86 0.46 6.51 -5.71
C ILE A 86 1.07 7.13 -4.46
N VAL A 87 0.58 6.78 -3.26
CA VAL A 87 1.17 7.25 -2.00
C VAL A 87 2.65 6.83 -1.91
N VAL A 88 2.98 5.60 -2.27
CA VAL A 88 4.38 5.13 -2.34
C VAL A 88 5.19 5.95 -3.35
N ALA A 89 4.66 6.16 -4.57
CA ALA A 89 5.34 6.95 -5.59
C ALA A 89 5.61 8.39 -5.15
N GLY A 90 4.68 9.01 -4.42
CA GLY A 90 4.86 10.33 -3.81
C GLY A 90 5.97 10.35 -2.76
N CYS A 91 6.09 9.28 -1.96
CA CYS A 91 7.20 9.13 -1.01
C CYS A 91 8.54 9.02 -1.73
N VAL A 92 8.61 8.23 -2.80
CA VAL A 92 9.81 8.09 -3.65
C VAL A 92 10.22 9.44 -4.24
N TRP A 93 9.27 10.20 -4.76
CA TRP A 93 9.52 11.53 -5.31
C TRP A 93 10.09 12.48 -4.25
N ARG A 94 9.50 12.48 -3.05
CA ARG A 94 9.97 13.29 -1.93
C ARG A 94 11.40 12.95 -1.51
N VAL A 95 11.75 11.67 -1.45
CA VAL A 95 13.13 11.22 -1.16
C VAL A 95 14.13 11.85 -2.13
N PHE A 96 13.84 11.79 -3.43
CA PHE A 96 14.71 12.39 -4.46
C PHE A 96 14.74 13.92 -4.42
N GLU A 97 13.66 14.57 -3.99
CA GLU A 97 13.63 16.03 -3.82
C GLU A 97 14.49 16.50 -2.64
N ILE A 98 14.47 15.75 -1.53
CA ILE A 98 15.15 16.14 -0.28
C ILE A 98 16.64 15.84 -0.34
N ASN A 99 17.03 14.62 -0.72
CA ASN A 99 18.43 14.21 -0.71
C ASN A 99 18.74 13.27 -1.89
N PRO A 100 19.01 13.81 -3.08
CA PRO A 100 19.26 13.02 -4.29
C PRO A 100 20.54 12.17 -4.23
N SER A 101 21.47 12.48 -3.31
CA SER A 101 22.77 11.80 -3.18
C SER A 101 22.76 10.54 -2.32
N GLU A 102 21.91 10.46 -1.30
CA GLU A 102 21.77 9.28 -0.44
C GLU A 102 21.24 8.07 -1.24
N GLY A 103 20.43 8.33 -2.27
CA GLY A 103 19.86 7.29 -3.11
C GLY A 103 18.67 6.60 -2.45
N PHE A 104 17.74 6.12 -3.27
CA PHE A 104 16.45 5.60 -2.81
C PHE A 104 16.56 4.51 -1.73
N PHE A 105 17.53 3.61 -1.86
CA PHE A 105 17.66 2.45 -0.99
C PHE A 105 18.21 2.76 0.41
N SER A 106 18.99 3.84 0.60
CA SER A 106 19.46 4.22 1.95
C SER A 106 18.41 4.99 2.73
N ALA A 107 17.52 5.67 2.01
CA ALA A 107 16.50 6.56 2.57
C ALA A 107 15.14 5.87 2.82
N THR A 108 14.94 4.63 2.38
CA THR A 108 13.67 3.91 2.48
C THR A 108 13.75 2.63 3.31
N ASP A 109 12.67 2.36 4.03
CA ASP A 109 12.54 1.24 4.96
C ASP A 109 11.47 0.23 4.54
N VAL A 110 11.44 -0.90 5.26
CA VAL A 110 10.66 -2.10 4.91
C VAL A 110 9.16 -1.83 4.71
N GLY A 111 8.58 -0.86 5.42
CA GLY A 111 7.16 -0.53 5.34
C GLY A 111 6.73 0.04 4.00
N LEU A 112 7.60 0.81 3.34
CA LEU A 112 7.33 1.37 2.01
C LEU A 112 7.31 0.26 0.95
N TYR A 113 8.27 -0.67 1.02
CA TYR A 113 8.33 -1.85 0.14
C TYR A 113 7.12 -2.77 0.32
N LEU A 114 6.77 -3.08 1.57
CA LEU A 114 5.61 -3.93 1.86
C LEU A 114 4.32 -3.28 1.38
N THR A 115 4.15 -1.97 1.59
CA THR A 115 2.97 -1.26 1.12
C THR A 115 2.86 -1.27 -0.41
N PHE A 116 3.98 -1.08 -1.11
CA PHE A 116 4.02 -1.18 -2.56
C PHE A 116 3.62 -2.58 -3.05
N ILE A 117 4.22 -3.62 -2.46
CA ILE A 117 3.92 -5.02 -2.79
C ILE A 117 2.44 -5.32 -2.50
N GLY A 118 1.93 -4.88 -1.34
CA GLY A 118 0.53 -5.06 -0.97
C GLY A 118 -0.42 -4.44 -2.00
N GLY A 119 -0.16 -3.20 -2.41
CA GLY A 119 -0.93 -2.51 -3.46
C GLY A 119 -0.91 -3.26 -4.79
N LEU A 120 0.27 -3.71 -5.24
CA LEU A 120 0.42 -4.50 -6.47
C LEU A 120 -0.31 -5.85 -6.41
N VAL A 121 -0.22 -6.54 -5.26
CA VAL A 121 -0.89 -7.83 -5.04
C VAL A 121 -2.41 -7.65 -5.08
N VAL A 122 -2.95 -6.58 -4.49
CA VAL A 122 -4.38 -6.26 -4.61
C VAL A 122 -4.76 -5.96 -6.06
N LEU A 123 -3.99 -5.13 -6.77
CA LEU A 123 -4.24 -4.81 -8.18
C LEU A 123 -4.23 -6.07 -9.05
N ALA A 124 -3.23 -6.94 -8.88
CA ALA A 124 -3.16 -8.23 -9.57
C ALA A 124 -4.40 -9.08 -9.25
N GLY A 125 -4.78 -9.17 -7.98
CA GLY A 125 -6.01 -9.83 -7.54
C GLY A 125 -7.25 -9.30 -8.27
N ILE A 126 -7.38 -7.98 -8.39
CA ILE A 126 -8.52 -7.33 -9.05
C ILE A 126 -8.53 -7.60 -10.56
N LEU A 127 -7.36 -7.53 -11.21
CA LEU A 127 -7.19 -7.68 -12.66
C LEU A 127 -7.26 -9.14 -13.13
N LEU A 128 -7.09 -10.12 -12.24
CA LEU A 128 -7.33 -11.53 -12.55
C LEU A 128 -8.77 -11.69 -13.03
N LYS A 129 -8.93 -12.05 -14.31
CA LYS A 129 -10.25 -12.34 -14.90
C LYS A 129 -10.93 -13.43 -14.06
N PRO A 130 -12.25 -13.33 -13.81
CA PRO A 130 -12.98 -14.48 -13.31
C PRO A 130 -12.71 -15.65 -14.27
N PRO A 131 -12.53 -16.89 -13.76
CA PRO A 131 -12.50 -18.05 -14.64
C PRO A 131 -13.74 -17.94 -15.51
N ALA A 132 -13.54 -18.03 -16.83
CA ALA A 132 -14.65 -18.08 -17.75
C ALA A 132 -15.56 -19.19 -17.24
N THR A 133 -16.71 -18.82 -16.68
CA THR A 133 -17.81 -19.76 -16.62
C THR A 133 -18.05 -20.09 -18.08
N LEU A 134 -17.60 -21.28 -18.46
CA LEU A 134 -18.04 -21.98 -19.64
C LEU A 134 -19.53 -21.68 -19.76
N ASN A 135 -19.92 -21.10 -20.89
CA ASN A 135 -21.30 -21.15 -21.33
C ASN A 135 -21.76 -22.61 -21.22
N ALA A 136 -22.59 -22.90 -20.23
CA ALA A 136 -23.34 -24.15 -20.09
C ALA A 136 -24.58 -23.83 -19.26
#